data_AF-C0CRN2-F1
#
_entry.id   AF-C0CRN2-F1
#
_cell.length_a   1.000
_cell.length_b   1.000
_cell.length_c   1.000
_cell.angle_alpha   90.00
_cell.angle_beta   90.00
_cell.angle_gamma   90.00
#
_symmetry.space_group_name_H-M   'P 1'
#
loop_
_entity.id
_entity.type
_entity.pdbx_description
1 polymer ?
#
loop_
_entity_poly.entity_id
_entity_poly.type
_entity_poly.pdbx_seq_one_letter_code
_entity_poly.pdbx_strand_id
1 'polypeptide(L)'
;MEKEIEEKLEEIEQKEQVRILYAVESGSRAWGFASPDSDYDVRFVYVRPQEAYLRLEGVRDVIEWQLDEVLDINGWDLKKALIQFQRGNVTLFEWAASPIVYRTSEAWKKIYETAQHYFSVKTAVHQYLGTAKNTYMQYLQDDMVRYKKYFYAIRPLLAVRYIEENRCPAPILFEELMKQDLPERLRAAIESVQRVKMISDEKKYNPQNPEIQKFIAEELVRQQEAAEELPKDRNDDWETLNHIFLETLRG
;
A
#
# COMPACT_ATOMS: atom_id res chain seq x y z
N MET A 1 -5.48 -5.23 -20.78
CA MET A 1 -4.68 -4.48 -19.81
C MET A 1 -3.56 -5.30 -19.21
N GLU A 2 -3.81 -6.46 -18.57
CA GLU A 2 -2.73 -7.28 -17.99
C GLU A 2 -1.56 -7.55 -18.96
N LYS A 3 -1.87 -7.97 -20.20
CA LYS A 3 -0.86 -8.14 -21.25
C LYS A 3 -0.09 -6.85 -21.58
N GLU A 4 -0.78 -5.71 -21.60
CA GLU A 4 -0.15 -4.40 -21.86
C GLU A 4 0.77 -4.00 -20.69
N ILE A 5 0.34 -4.23 -19.45
CA ILE A 5 1.19 -4.05 -18.26
C ILE A 5 2.43 -4.94 -18.36
N GLU A 6 2.29 -6.21 -18.74
CA GLU A 6 3.43 -7.12 -18.89
C GLU A 6 4.41 -6.64 -19.96
N GLU A 7 3.91 -6.19 -21.12
CA GLU A 7 4.73 -5.58 -22.19
C GLU A 7 5.46 -4.32 -21.67
N LYS A 8 4.83 -3.53 -20.80
CA LYS A 8 5.47 -2.37 -20.17
C LYS A 8 6.54 -2.75 -19.15
N LEU A 9 6.31 -3.78 -18.36
CA LEU A 9 7.31 -4.30 -17.42
C LEU A 9 8.55 -4.82 -18.17
N GLU A 10 8.37 -5.52 -19.31
CA GLU A 10 9.46 -5.92 -20.20
C GLU A 10 10.21 -4.71 -20.80
N GLU A 11 9.47 -3.69 -21.26
CA GLU A 11 10.04 -2.45 -21.80
C GLU A 11 10.91 -1.74 -20.74
N ILE A 12 10.45 -1.69 -19.49
CA ILE A 12 11.18 -1.11 -18.36
C ILE A 12 12.47 -1.88 -18.10
N GLU A 13 12.42 -3.21 -18.01
CA GLU A 13 13.64 -4.03 -17.78
C GLU A 13 14.71 -3.79 -18.84
N GLN A 14 14.30 -3.73 -20.11
CA GLN A 14 15.22 -3.51 -21.23
C GLN A 14 15.83 -2.10 -21.21
N LYS A 15 15.01 -1.06 -21.01
CA LYS A 15 15.46 0.34 -21.07
C LYS A 15 16.25 0.77 -19.84
N GLU A 16 15.82 0.34 -18.66
CA GLU A 16 16.46 0.68 -17.39
C GLU A 16 17.60 -0.30 -17.02
N GLN A 17 17.74 -1.38 -17.80
CA GLN A 17 18.71 -2.46 -17.56
C GLN A 17 18.60 -3.04 -16.15
N VAL A 18 17.36 -3.33 -15.75
CA VAL A 18 17.03 -3.88 -14.43
C VAL A 18 16.31 -5.21 -14.57
N ARG A 19 16.23 -5.94 -13.46
CA ARG A 19 15.41 -7.14 -13.34
C ARG A 19 14.28 -6.89 -12.35
N ILE A 20 13.04 -7.04 -12.78
CA ILE A 20 11.86 -6.91 -11.94
C ILE A 20 11.66 -8.23 -11.19
N LEU A 21 11.70 -8.15 -9.87
CA LEU A 21 11.55 -9.29 -8.97
C LEU A 21 10.09 -9.58 -8.63
N TYR A 22 9.29 -8.53 -8.59
CA TYR A 22 7.88 -8.57 -8.19
C TYR A 22 7.14 -7.37 -8.77
N ALA A 23 5.94 -7.58 -9.29
CA ALA A 23 5.05 -6.53 -9.79
C ALA A 23 3.60 -6.88 -9.48
N VAL A 24 2.86 -5.92 -8.95
CA VAL A 24 1.48 -6.09 -8.49
C VAL A 24 0.62 -4.89 -8.82
N GLU A 25 -0.68 -5.11 -8.79
CA GLU A 25 -1.65 -4.03 -8.68
C GLU A 25 -1.66 -3.47 -7.26
N SER A 26 -1.95 -2.18 -7.14
CA SER A 26 -2.19 -1.50 -5.86
C SER A 26 -3.50 -0.70 -5.94
N GLY A 27 -3.74 0.16 -4.96
CA GLY A 27 -4.87 1.07 -4.97
C GLY A 27 -6.23 0.38 -5.07
N SER A 28 -7.19 1.05 -5.70
CA SER A 28 -8.60 0.65 -5.65
C SER A 28 -8.90 -0.71 -6.28
N ARG A 29 -8.10 -1.13 -7.27
CA ARG A 29 -8.18 -2.45 -7.91
C ARG A 29 -7.71 -3.54 -6.96
N ALA A 30 -6.55 -3.37 -6.31
CA ALA A 30 -6.07 -4.31 -5.30
C ALA A 30 -6.98 -4.36 -4.06
N TRP A 31 -7.68 -3.27 -3.75
CA TRP A 31 -8.63 -3.22 -2.63
C TRP A 31 -9.98 -3.89 -2.93
N GLY A 32 -10.28 -4.21 -4.19
CA GLY A 32 -11.50 -4.92 -4.59
C GLY A 32 -12.72 -4.01 -4.86
N PHE A 33 -12.52 -2.71 -5.09
CA PHE A 33 -13.63 -1.77 -5.36
C PHE A 33 -13.32 -0.75 -6.47
N ALA A 34 -12.51 -1.16 -7.44
CA ALA A 34 -12.29 -0.38 -8.64
C ALA A 34 -13.60 -0.09 -9.38
N SER A 35 -13.72 1.14 -9.87
CA SER A 35 -14.75 1.55 -10.82
C SER A 35 -14.19 1.41 -12.25
N PRO A 36 -15.04 1.48 -13.28
CA PRO A 36 -14.58 1.38 -14.67
C PRO A 36 -13.53 2.43 -15.07
N ASP A 37 -13.54 3.59 -14.42
CA ASP A 37 -12.62 4.72 -14.59
C ASP A 37 -11.40 4.69 -13.66
N SER A 38 -11.26 3.66 -12.81
CA SER A 38 -10.07 3.54 -11.97
C SER A 38 -8.81 3.29 -12.82
N ASP A 39 -7.75 4.00 -12.47
CA ASP A 39 -6.38 3.80 -12.94
C ASP A 39 -5.85 2.40 -12.57
N TYR A 40 -4.74 2.01 -13.19
CA TYR A 40 -3.94 0.83 -12.81
C TYR A 40 -2.69 1.30 -12.08
N ASP A 41 -2.67 1.06 -10.77
CA ASP A 41 -1.60 1.41 -9.86
C ASP A 41 -0.56 0.28 -9.83
N VAL A 42 0.23 0.13 -10.88
CA VAL A 42 1.24 -0.92 -10.95
C VAL A 42 2.41 -0.54 -10.03
N ARG A 43 2.72 -1.41 -9.08
CA ARG A 43 3.84 -1.24 -8.14
C ARG A 43 4.78 -2.42 -8.26
N PHE A 44 6.08 -2.15 -8.34
CA PHE A 44 7.07 -3.20 -8.55
C PHE A 44 8.35 -3.02 -7.73
N VAL A 45 9.06 -4.12 -7.52
CA VAL A 45 10.39 -4.14 -6.92
C VAL A 45 11.36 -4.67 -7.96
N TYR A 46 12.45 -3.95 -8.20
CA TYR A 46 13.47 -4.32 -9.17
C TYR A 46 14.86 -4.35 -8.55
N VAL A 47 15.78 -5.08 -9.18
CA VAL A 47 17.19 -5.12 -8.80
C VAL A 47 18.04 -4.71 -10.00
N ARG A 48 19.12 -3.96 -9.73
CA ARG A 48 20.09 -3.52 -10.74
C ARG A 48 21.28 -4.48 -10.80
N PRO A 49 22.10 -4.45 -11.87
CA PRO A 49 23.39 -5.10 -11.89
C PRO A 49 24.26 -4.67 -10.71
N GLN A 50 25.08 -5.59 -10.19
CA GLN A 50 25.90 -5.34 -9.00
C GLN A 50 26.78 -4.10 -9.14
N GLU A 51 27.32 -3.87 -10.34
CA GLU A 51 28.18 -2.75 -10.68
C GLU A 51 27.49 -1.42 -10.38
N ALA A 52 26.18 -1.32 -10.61
CA ALA A 52 25.41 -0.10 -10.35
C ALA A 52 25.45 0.32 -8.87
N TYR A 53 25.49 -0.64 -7.95
CA TYR A 53 25.56 -0.36 -6.51
C TYR A 53 26.98 -0.03 -6.01
N LEU A 54 28.01 -0.31 -6.82
CA LEU A 54 29.41 -0.08 -6.49
C LEU A 54 29.97 1.21 -7.11
N ARG A 55 29.16 1.94 -7.89
CA ARG A 55 29.54 3.23 -8.47
C ARG A 55 29.64 4.31 -7.39
N LEU A 56 30.52 5.28 -7.63
CA LEU A 56 30.66 6.46 -6.77
C LEU A 56 29.47 7.43 -6.97
N GLU A 57 28.91 7.48 -8.18
CA GLU A 57 27.70 8.24 -8.41
C GLU A 57 26.49 7.53 -7.78
N GLY A 58 25.67 8.29 -7.06
CA GLY A 58 24.39 7.78 -6.56
C GLY A 58 23.49 7.35 -7.72
N VAL A 59 22.86 6.19 -7.57
CA VAL A 59 21.88 5.68 -8.54
C VAL A 59 20.48 5.99 -8.03
N ARG A 60 19.59 6.44 -8.93
CA ARG A 60 18.19 6.66 -8.62
C ARG A 60 17.54 5.35 -8.18
N ASP A 61 16.88 5.39 -7.03
CA ASP A 61 16.31 4.23 -6.33
C ASP A 61 14.81 4.01 -6.63
N VAL A 62 14.26 4.79 -7.56
CA VAL A 62 12.87 4.73 -8.03
C VAL A 62 12.84 4.82 -9.55
N ILE A 63 11.98 4.02 -10.18
CA ILE A 63 11.59 4.12 -11.59
C ILE A 63 10.12 4.56 -11.63
N GLU A 64 9.83 5.61 -12.40
CA GLU A 64 8.49 6.10 -12.68
C GLU A 64 8.24 5.93 -14.17
N TRP A 65 7.13 5.28 -14.54
CA TRP A 65 6.85 4.93 -15.91
C TRP A 65 5.38 5.15 -16.24
N GLN A 66 5.10 5.82 -17.37
CA GLN A 66 3.75 6.11 -17.85
C GLN A 66 2.82 6.57 -16.72
N LEU A 67 3.04 7.77 -16.20
CA LEU A 67 2.22 8.40 -15.17
C LEU A 67 1.08 9.20 -15.82
N ASP A 68 0.08 8.51 -16.37
CA ASP A 68 -1.06 9.12 -17.04
C ASP A 68 -2.40 8.77 -16.35
N GLU A 69 -3.54 9.12 -16.96
CA GLU A 69 -4.86 8.87 -16.34
C GLU A 69 -5.27 7.38 -16.35
N VAL A 70 -4.51 6.51 -17.03
CA VAL A 70 -4.80 5.07 -17.16
C VAL A 70 -3.80 4.23 -16.40
N LEU A 71 -2.51 4.51 -16.57
CA LEU A 71 -1.42 3.79 -15.92
C LEU A 71 -0.72 4.73 -14.93
N ASP A 72 -0.39 4.19 -13.76
CA ASP A 72 0.61 4.74 -12.84
C ASP A 72 1.54 3.60 -12.47
N ILE A 73 2.70 3.51 -13.13
CA ILE A 73 3.68 2.45 -12.89
C ILE A 73 4.86 3.02 -12.09
N ASN A 74 5.03 2.53 -10.87
CA ASN A 74 6.10 2.96 -9.96
C ASN A 74 6.87 1.77 -9.39
N GLY A 75 8.20 1.83 -9.50
CA GLY A 75 9.09 0.77 -9.05
C GLY A 75 10.08 1.24 -8.02
N TRP A 76 10.35 0.41 -7.01
CA TRP A 76 11.41 0.65 -6.03
C TRP A 76 12.58 -0.29 -6.26
N ASP A 77 13.79 0.26 -6.20
CA ASP A 77 15.02 -0.52 -6.15
C ASP A 77 15.04 -1.44 -4.93
N LEU A 78 15.63 -2.64 -5.07
CA LEU A 78 15.67 -3.64 -4.00
C LEU A 78 16.33 -3.10 -2.73
N LYS A 79 17.42 -2.33 -2.83
CA LYS A 79 18.07 -1.72 -1.66
C LYS A 79 17.10 -0.78 -0.95
N LYS A 80 16.36 0.04 -1.71
CA LYS A 80 15.31 0.90 -1.15
C LYS A 80 14.22 0.07 -0.48
N ALA A 81 13.72 -0.96 -1.14
CA ALA A 81 12.68 -1.82 -0.61
C ALA A 81 13.09 -2.46 0.73
N LEU A 82 14.30 -3.03 0.81
CA LEU A 82 14.83 -3.62 2.05
C LEU A 82 15.00 -2.58 3.16
N ILE A 83 15.49 -1.37 2.86
CA ILE A 83 15.53 -0.27 3.85
C ILE A 83 14.13 0.10 4.33
N GLN A 84 13.12 0.07 3.46
CA GLN A 84 11.74 0.38 3.83
C GLN A 84 11.11 -0.75 4.64
N PHE A 85 11.42 -2.01 4.36
CA PHE A 85 11.08 -3.13 5.25
C PHE A 85 11.70 -2.94 6.63
N GLN A 86 12.99 -2.58 6.71
CA GLN A 86 13.65 -2.31 7.99
C GLN A 86 12.93 -1.21 8.80
N ARG A 87 12.42 -0.20 8.10
CA ARG A 87 11.64 0.89 8.70
C ARG A 87 10.20 0.50 9.05
N GLY A 88 9.76 -0.73 8.77
CA GLY A 88 8.39 -1.19 8.98
C GLY A 88 7.38 -0.48 8.06
N ASN A 89 7.79 -0.09 6.86
CA ASN A 89 6.91 0.64 5.94
C ASN A 89 5.75 -0.23 5.46
N VAL A 90 4.50 0.20 5.75
CA VAL A 90 3.29 -0.58 5.44
C VAL A 90 3.08 -0.81 3.95
N THR A 91 3.53 0.12 3.10
CA THR A 91 3.32 0.06 1.64
C THR A 91 3.88 -1.24 1.03
N LEU A 92 5.03 -1.73 1.49
CA LEU A 92 5.60 -2.97 0.97
C LEU A 92 4.84 -4.21 1.43
N PHE A 93 4.30 -4.20 2.65
CA PHE A 93 3.43 -5.28 3.13
C PHE A 93 2.11 -5.30 2.36
N GLU A 94 1.59 -4.13 1.98
CA GLU A 94 0.42 -4.03 1.11
C GLU A 94 0.69 -4.59 -0.28
N TRP A 95 1.83 -4.23 -0.90
CA TRP A 95 2.20 -4.79 -2.21
C TRP A 95 2.35 -6.30 -2.13
N ALA A 96 2.99 -6.81 -1.07
CA ALA A 96 3.15 -8.26 -0.87
C ALA A 96 1.81 -8.98 -0.62
N ALA A 97 0.81 -8.29 -0.09
CA ALA A 97 -0.53 -8.83 0.14
C ALA A 97 -1.48 -8.67 -1.05
N SER A 98 -1.04 -8.02 -2.14
CA SER A 98 -1.90 -7.78 -3.31
C SER A 98 -2.44 -9.07 -3.92
N PRO A 99 -3.76 -9.17 -4.18
CA PRO A 99 -4.35 -10.35 -4.82
C PRO A 99 -4.09 -10.41 -6.33
N ILE A 100 -3.67 -9.31 -6.94
CA ILE A 100 -3.42 -9.20 -8.38
C ILE A 100 -1.91 -9.06 -8.59
N VAL A 101 -1.28 -10.17 -8.95
CA VAL A 101 0.17 -10.26 -9.17
C VAL A 101 0.43 -10.37 -10.67
N TYR A 102 1.14 -9.39 -11.23
CA TYR A 102 1.57 -9.41 -12.62
C TYR A 102 2.84 -10.24 -12.79
N ARG A 103 3.79 -10.09 -11.87
CA ARG A 103 5.07 -10.79 -11.92
C ARG A 103 5.57 -11.16 -10.54
N THR A 104 6.16 -12.33 -10.41
CA THR A 104 6.85 -12.75 -9.18
C THR A 104 8.01 -13.67 -9.51
N SER A 105 9.05 -13.61 -8.69
CA SER A 105 10.26 -14.43 -8.84
C SER A 105 10.53 -15.23 -7.57
N GLU A 106 11.28 -16.33 -7.69
CA GLU A 106 11.73 -17.10 -6.52
C GLU A 106 12.60 -16.27 -5.57
N ALA A 107 13.40 -15.33 -6.11
CA ALA A 107 14.17 -14.38 -5.31
C ALA A 107 13.26 -13.52 -4.44
N TRP A 108 12.16 -12.98 -5.00
CA TRP A 108 11.19 -12.21 -4.23
C TRP A 108 10.56 -13.01 -3.10
N LYS A 109 10.20 -14.28 -3.33
CA LYS A 109 9.62 -15.14 -2.29
C LYS A 109 10.56 -15.26 -1.08
N LYS A 110 11.85 -15.53 -1.32
CA LYS A 110 12.87 -15.58 -0.26
C LYS A 110 13.07 -14.23 0.44
N ILE A 111 13.10 -13.14 -0.34
CA ILE A 111 13.20 -11.77 0.19
C ILE A 111 12.03 -11.50 1.14
N TYR A 112 10.80 -11.75 0.71
CA TYR A 112 9.62 -11.49 1.53
C TYR A 112 9.53 -12.43 2.74
N GLU A 113 9.90 -13.70 2.58
CA GLU A 113 9.98 -14.65 3.71
C GLU A 113 10.89 -14.14 4.82
N THR A 114 11.98 -13.48 4.46
CA THR A 114 12.92 -12.83 5.37
C THR A 114 12.37 -11.50 5.90
N ALA A 115 11.90 -10.64 5.00
CA ALA A 115 11.54 -9.26 5.30
C ALA A 115 10.22 -9.11 6.05
N GLN A 116 9.32 -10.09 6.00
CA GLN A 116 8.05 -10.06 6.73
C GLN A 116 8.25 -9.94 8.25
N HIS A 117 9.38 -10.43 8.77
CA HIS A 117 9.76 -10.33 10.18
C HIS A 117 10.15 -8.91 10.64
N TYR A 118 10.15 -7.94 9.73
CA TYR A 118 10.37 -6.52 10.04
C TYR A 118 9.05 -5.74 10.19
N PHE A 119 7.91 -6.42 10.12
CA PHE A 119 6.63 -5.80 10.45
C PHE A 119 6.65 -5.31 11.89
N SER A 120 6.31 -4.04 12.08
CA SER A 120 6.18 -3.39 13.38
C SER A 120 4.77 -2.87 13.52
N VAL A 121 4.05 -3.36 14.53
CA VAL A 121 2.68 -2.93 14.84
C VAL A 121 2.67 -1.44 15.12
N LYS A 122 3.60 -0.95 15.96
CA LYS A 122 3.67 0.48 16.29
C LYS A 122 3.87 1.34 15.04
N THR A 123 4.82 0.94 14.19
CA THR A 123 5.16 1.70 12.99
C THR A 123 4.02 1.65 11.96
N ALA A 124 3.34 0.51 11.84
CA ALA A 124 2.19 0.37 10.95
C ALA A 124 1.01 1.23 11.41
N VAL A 125 0.68 1.21 12.70
CA VAL A 125 -0.41 2.00 13.28
C VAL A 125 -0.18 3.49 13.03
N HIS A 126 1.03 4.01 13.30
CA HIS A 126 1.33 5.42 13.05
C HIS A 126 1.25 5.83 11.57
N GLN A 127 1.69 4.97 10.65
CA GLN A 127 1.62 5.26 9.20
C GLN A 127 0.17 5.27 8.69
N TYR A 128 -0.65 4.31 9.11
CA TYR A 128 -2.07 4.28 8.77
C TYR A 128 -2.82 5.48 9.36
N LEU A 129 -2.56 5.82 10.61
CA LEU A 129 -3.12 7.02 11.24
C LEU A 129 -2.71 8.30 10.52
N GLY A 130 -1.44 8.43 10.15
CA GLY A 130 -0.97 9.56 9.35
C GLY A 130 -1.73 9.69 8.03
N THR A 131 -1.94 8.57 7.34
CA THR A 131 -2.70 8.52 6.08
C THR A 131 -4.16 8.91 6.27
N ALA A 132 -4.83 8.33 7.28
CA ALA A 132 -6.23 8.64 7.58
C ALA A 132 -6.41 10.10 7.99
N LYS A 133 -5.57 10.60 8.90
CA LYS A 133 -5.61 11.97 9.40
C LYS A 133 -5.38 12.99 8.30
N ASN A 134 -4.35 12.78 7.47
CA ASN A 134 -4.06 13.67 6.34
C ASN A 134 -5.22 13.69 5.35
N THR A 135 -5.78 12.52 5.02
CA THR A 135 -6.94 12.41 4.12
C THR A 135 -8.16 13.13 4.69
N TYR A 136 -8.44 12.92 5.97
CA TYR A 136 -9.56 13.53 6.67
C TYR A 136 -9.46 15.06 6.67
N MET A 137 -8.29 15.60 7.03
CA MET A 137 -8.07 17.05 7.13
C MET A 137 -8.03 17.74 5.77
N GLN A 138 -7.49 17.09 4.74
CA GLN A 138 -7.31 17.73 3.43
C GLN A 138 -8.51 17.59 2.49
N TYR A 139 -9.28 16.51 2.61
CA TYR A 139 -10.27 16.16 1.57
C TYR A 139 -11.69 15.90 2.08
N LEU A 140 -11.89 15.78 3.40
CA LEU A 140 -13.18 15.35 3.97
C LEU A 140 -13.80 16.39 4.91
N GLN A 141 -13.38 17.66 4.83
CA GLN A 141 -13.90 18.75 5.68
C GLN A 141 -15.08 19.52 5.06
N ASP A 142 -15.19 19.57 3.73
CA ASP A 142 -16.25 20.29 3.03
C ASP A 142 -17.55 19.49 2.94
N ASP A 143 -18.73 20.13 2.94
CA ASP A 143 -20.05 19.47 2.84
C ASP A 143 -20.19 18.53 1.63
N MET A 144 -19.41 18.79 0.59
CA MET A 144 -19.33 17.98 -0.62
C MET A 144 -17.94 17.36 -0.73
N VAL A 145 -17.87 16.03 -0.85
CA VAL A 145 -16.62 15.26 -0.87
C VAL A 145 -16.58 14.26 -2.02
N ARG A 146 -15.37 13.86 -2.42
CA ARG A 146 -15.17 12.74 -3.33
C ARG A 146 -15.20 11.44 -2.52
N TYR A 147 -16.14 10.55 -2.83
CA TYR A 147 -16.28 9.28 -2.11
C TYR A 147 -15.05 8.39 -2.17
N LYS A 148 -14.24 8.46 -3.23
CA LYS A 148 -12.92 7.81 -3.28
C LYS A 148 -12.09 8.15 -2.03
N LYS A 149 -12.10 9.41 -1.57
CA LYS A 149 -11.32 9.86 -0.40
C LYS A 149 -11.83 9.30 0.92
N TYR A 150 -13.10 8.89 1.04
CA TYR A 150 -13.53 8.15 2.22
C TYR A 150 -12.74 6.85 2.39
N PHE A 151 -12.48 6.11 1.31
CA PHE A 151 -11.74 4.85 1.41
C PHE A 151 -10.26 5.04 1.76
N TYR A 152 -9.66 6.17 1.39
CA TYR A 152 -8.30 6.54 1.85
C TYR A 152 -8.25 6.91 3.35
N ALA A 153 -9.39 7.15 4.00
CA ALA A 153 -9.47 7.34 5.45
C ALA A 153 -9.93 6.08 6.18
N ILE A 154 -11.01 5.44 5.70
CA ILE A 154 -11.63 4.27 6.34
C ILE A 154 -10.70 3.06 6.27
N ARG A 155 -10.09 2.77 5.12
CA ARG A 155 -9.24 1.57 4.99
C ARG A 155 -8.08 1.61 5.99
N PRO A 156 -7.29 2.69 6.12
CA PRO A 156 -6.26 2.77 7.17
C PRO A 156 -6.81 2.59 8.59
N LEU A 157 -7.96 3.18 8.92
CA LEU A 157 -8.56 3.03 10.26
C LEU A 157 -8.98 1.59 10.54
N LEU A 158 -9.59 0.91 9.56
CA LEU A 158 -9.94 -0.51 9.69
C LEU A 158 -8.70 -1.41 9.70
N ALA A 159 -7.62 -1.03 9.00
CA ALA A 159 -6.35 -1.73 9.04
C ALA A 159 -5.71 -1.63 10.43
N VAL A 160 -5.76 -0.46 11.08
CA VAL A 160 -5.31 -0.30 12.47
C VAL A 160 -6.09 -1.23 13.40
N ARG A 161 -7.42 -1.26 13.32
CA ARG A 161 -8.24 -2.18 14.13
C ARG A 161 -7.84 -3.65 13.93
N TYR A 162 -7.65 -4.06 12.68
CA TYR A 162 -7.20 -5.41 12.36
C TYR A 162 -5.82 -5.72 12.98
N ILE A 163 -4.88 -4.78 12.91
CA ILE A 163 -3.53 -4.92 13.46
C ILE A 163 -3.54 -4.96 14.99
N GLU A 164 -4.39 -4.15 15.64
CA GLU A 164 -4.57 -4.16 17.10
C GLU A 164 -5.02 -5.54 17.60
N GLU A 165 -5.95 -6.16 16.87
CA GLU A 165 -6.51 -7.48 17.19
C GLU A 165 -5.56 -8.64 16.84
N ASN A 166 -4.96 -8.64 15.64
CA ASN A 166 -4.27 -9.80 15.08
C ASN A 166 -2.74 -9.72 15.15
N ARG A 167 -2.17 -8.53 15.41
CA ARG A 167 -0.72 -8.28 15.50
C ARG A 167 0.07 -8.70 14.25
N CYS A 168 -0.54 -8.64 13.08
CA CYS A 168 0.06 -8.97 11.79
C CYS A 168 -0.35 -7.94 10.72
N PRO A 169 0.30 -7.91 9.53
CA PRO A 169 -0.11 -7.03 8.44
C PRO A 169 -1.60 -7.17 8.10
N ALA A 170 -2.27 -6.03 7.91
CA ALA A 170 -3.68 -6.01 7.55
C ALA A 170 -3.92 -6.51 6.11
N PRO A 171 -5.04 -7.19 5.84
CA PRO A 171 -5.39 -7.58 4.49
C PRO A 171 -5.60 -6.35 3.60
N ILE A 172 -5.20 -6.45 2.34
CA ILE A 172 -5.37 -5.38 1.36
C ILE A 172 -6.81 -5.26 0.86
N LEU A 173 -7.51 -6.39 0.76
CA LEU A 173 -8.91 -6.47 0.34
C LEU A 173 -9.80 -5.79 1.37
N PHE A 174 -10.61 -4.84 0.90
CA PHE A 174 -11.47 -4.07 1.78
C PHE A 174 -12.61 -4.92 2.37
N GLU A 175 -13.10 -5.90 1.61
CA GLU A 175 -14.10 -6.85 2.11
C GLU A 175 -13.62 -7.64 3.33
N GLU A 176 -12.32 -7.99 3.39
CA GLU A 176 -11.73 -8.68 4.54
C GLU A 176 -11.70 -7.77 5.77
N LEU A 177 -11.35 -6.50 5.59
CA LEU A 177 -11.41 -5.50 6.67
C LEU A 177 -12.85 -5.26 7.15
N MET A 178 -13.84 -5.35 6.26
CA MET A 178 -15.25 -5.22 6.62
C MET A 178 -15.79 -6.41 7.41
N LYS A 179 -15.09 -7.54 7.53
CA LYS A 179 -15.52 -8.69 8.38
C LYS A 179 -15.40 -8.42 9.87
N GLN A 180 -14.67 -7.36 10.26
CA GLN A 180 -14.58 -6.93 11.64
C GLN A 180 -15.95 -6.53 12.21
N ASP A 181 -16.07 -6.52 13.54
CA ASP A 181 -17.29 -6.09 14.22
C ASP A 181 -17.49 -4.57 14.07
N LEU A 182 -18.49 -4.21 13.26
CA LEU A 182 -18.83 -2.83 12.91
C LEU A 182 -20.31 -2.60 13.20
N PRO A 183 -20.69 -1.44 13.76
CA PRO A 183 -22.09 -1.09 13.91
C PRO A 183 -22.82 -1.19 12.57
N GLU A 184 -24.00 -1.82 12.57
CA GLU A 184 -24.78 -2.09 11.34
C GLU A 184 -25.03 -0.81 10.52
N ARG A 185 -25.28 0.32 11.19
CA ARG A 185 -25.46 1.62 10.53
C ARG A 185 -24.22 2.09 9.79
N LEU A 186 -23.05 1.93 10.40
CA LEU A 186 -21.77 2.29 9.78
C LEU A 186 -21.49 1.38 8.58
N ARG A 187 -21.68 0.07 8.75
CA ARG A 187 -21.53 -0.91 7.65
C ARG A 187 -22.40 -0.54 6.46
N ALA A 188 -23.69 -0.33 6.68
CA ALA A 188 -24.64 0.07 5.64
C ALA A 188 -24.25 1.40 4.96
N ALA A 189 -23.73 2.37 5.74
CA ALA A 189 -23.25 3.64 5.22
C ALA A 189 -22.03 3.48 4.30
N ILE A 190 -21.03 2.69 4.73
CA ILE A 190 -19.82 2.38 3.95
C ILE A 190 -20.20 1.68 2.63
N GLU A 191 -21.03 0.65 2.69
CA GLU A 191 -21.47 -0.08 1.50
C GLU A 191 -22.27 0.80 0.54
N SER A 192 -23.09 1.71 1.06
CA SER A 192 -23.81 2.69 0.23
C SER A 192 -22.85 3.62 -0.51
N VAL A 193 -21.84 4.15 0.18
CA VAL A 193 -20.80 4.99 -0.42
C VAL A 193 -19.96 4.21 -1.43
N GLN A 194 -19.65 2.95 -1.13
CA GLN A 194 -18.92 2.04 -2.03
C GLN A 194 -19.69 1.80 -3.32
N ARG A 195 -20.99 1.47 -3.23
CA ARG A 195 -21.85 1.29 -4.41
C ARG A 195 -21.87 2.53 -5.30
N VAL A 196 -21.99 3.72 -4.71
CA VAL A 196 -21.95 4.97 -5.48
C VAL A 196 -20.58 5.16 -6.13
N LYS A 197 -19.48 4.98 -5.38
CA LYS A 197 -18.11 5.08 -5.92
C LYS A 197 -17.89 4.16 -7.12
N MET A 198 -18.42 2.93 -7.07
CA MET A 198 -18.20 1.94 -8.13
C MET A 198 -18.93 2.24 -9.44
N ILE A 199 -20.00 3.04 -9.41
CA ILE A 199 -20.83 3.35 -10.59
C ILE A 199 -20.72 4.80 -11.08
N SER A 200 -20.15 5.70 -10.27
CA SER A 200 -20.02 7.12 -10.58
C SER A 200 -18.59 7.49 -10.97
N ASP A 201 -18.43 8.54 -11.79
CA ASP A 201 -17.15 9.22 -12.01
C ASP A 201 -16.46 9.54 -10.68
N GLU A 202 -15.22 9.06 -10.49
CA GLU A 202 -14.43 9.26 -9.27
C GLU A 202 -14.16 10.74 -8.95
N LYS A 203 -14.25 11.64 -9.94
CA LYS A 203 -14.10 13.09 -9.78
C LYS A 203 -15.38 13.75 -9.24
N LYS A 204 -16.51 13.03 -9.17
CA LYS A 204 -17.80 13.55 -8.69
C LYS A 204 -17.78 13.84 -7.19
N TYR A 205 -18.25 15.04 -6.85
CA TYR A 205 -18.52 15.45 -5.48
C TYR A 205 -19.92 15.01 -5.06
N ASN A 206 -20.03 14.48 -3.84
CA ASN A 206 -21.26 13.98 -3.25
C ASN A 206 -21.39 14.54 -1.82
N PRO A 207 -22.62 14.69 -1.28
CA PRO A 207 -22.80 15.11 0.10
C PRO A 207 -22.05 14.18 1.06
N GLN A 208 -21.49 14.74 2.13
CA GLN A 208 -20.89 13.94 3.19
C GLN A 208 -21.87 12.93 3.78
N ASN A 209 -21.35 11.77 4.17
CA ASN A 209 -22.13 10.79 4.94
C ASN A 209 -21.87 10.98 6.44
N PRO A 210 -22.87 11.39 7.25
CA PRO A 210 -22.67 11.71 8.67
C PRO A 210 -22.18 10.53 9.51
N GLU A 211 -22.63 9.30 9.22
CA GLU A 211 -22.24 8.11 9.97
C GLU A 211 -20.75 7.80 9.74
N ILE A 212 -20.28 7.92 8.50
CA ILE A 212 -18.87 7.74 8.15
C ILE A 212 -18.00 8.87 8.73
N GLN A 213 -18.47 10.12 8.64
CA GLN A 213 -17.75 11.28 9.18
C GLN A 213 -17.54 11.14 10.69
N LYS A 214 -18.61 10.77 11.41
CA LYS A 214 -18.56 10.51 12.84
C LYS A 214 -17.56 9.40 13.16
N PHE A 215 -17.64 8.27 12.45
CA PHE A 215 -16.69 7.17 12.64
C PHE A 215 -15.24 7.60 12.43
N ILE A 216 -14.92 8.29 11.33
CA ILE A 216 -13.53 8.71 11.06
C ILE A 216 -13.02 9.63 12.16
N ALA A 217 -13.83 10.61 12.58
CA ALA A 217 -13.44 11.56 13.63
C ALA A 217 -13.21 10.87 14.98
N GLU A 218 -14.13 10.01 15.42
CA GLU A 218 -14.04 9.30 16.70
C GLU A 218 -12.90 8.28 16.70
N GLU A 219 -12.75 7.52 15.62
CA GLU A 219 -11.76 6.46 15.51
C GLU A 219 -10.34 7.02 15.41
N LEU A 220 -10.14 8.16 14.75
CA LEU A 220 -8.85 8.87 14.74
C LEU A 220 -8.41 9.26 16.14
N VAL A 221 -9.33 9.76 16.99
CA VAL A 221 -9.03 10.13 18.38
C VAL A 221 -8.67 8.88 19.19
N ARG A 222 -9.54 7.87 19.17
CA ARG A 222 -9.34 6.61 19.91
C ARG A 222 -7.98 5.96 19.57
N GLN A 223 -7.69 5.81 18.29
CA GLN A 223 -6.48 5.14 17.83
C GLN A 223 -5.23 5.97 18.07
N GLN A 224 -5.31 7.31 18.00
CA GLN A 224 -4.18 8.18 18.32
C GLN A 224 -3.77 8.04 19.79
N GLU A 225 -4.74 7.99 20.72
CA GLU A 225 -4.49 7.74 22.14
C GLU A 225 -3.86 6.36 22.37
N ALA A 226 -4.44 5.31 21.77
CA ALA A 226 -3.93 3.94 21.88
C ALA A 226 -2.51 3.78 21.28
N ALA A 227 -2.19 4.49 20.21
CA ALA A 227 -0.90 4.40 19.54
C ALA A 227 0.28 4.91 20.39
N GLU A 228 0.03 5.85 21.31
CA GLU A 228 1.06 6.39 22.21
C GLU A 228 1.57 5.33 23.19
N GLU A 229 0.69 4.44 23.64
CA GLU A 229 0.98 3.37 24.60
C GLU A 229 1.65 2.15 23.96
N LEU A 230 1.71 2.05 22.62
CA LEU A 230 2.30 0.91 21.95
C LEU A 230 3.80 0.76 22.28
N PRO A 231 4.28 -0.45 22.60
CA PRO A 231 5.69 -0.69 22.83
C PRO A 231 6.49 -0.50 21.53
N LYS A 232 7.78 -0.21 21.65
CA LYS A 232 8.69 -0.29 20.51
C LYS A 232 8.90 -1.76 20.15
N ASP A 233 8.62 -2.12 18.91
CA ASP A 233 8.64 -3.51 18.41
C ASP A 233 9.34 -3.63 17.04
N ARG A 234 10.12 -2.62 16.65
CA ARG A 234 10.87 -2.64 15.39
C ARG A 234 12.05 -3.61 15.47
N ASN A 235 12.24 -4.39 14.40
CA ASN A 235 13.43 -5.20 14.21
C ASN A 235 14.57 -4.33 13.65
N ASP A 236 15.66 -4.22 14.41
CA ASP A 236 16.85 -3.43 14.05
C ASP A 236 17.99 -4.27 13.44
N ASP A 237 17.76 -5.55 13.15
CA ASP A 237 18.76 -6.43 12.50
C ASP A 237 18.99 -6.03 11.03
N TRP A 238 20.15 -5.50 10.72
CA TRP A 238 20.55 -5.19 9.35
C TRP A 238 21.27 -6.33 8.65
N GLU A 239 21.86 -7.26 9.39
CA GLU A 239 22.71 -8.32 8.82
C GLU A 239 21.88 -9.27 7.98
N THR A 240 20.69 -9.63 8.46
CA THR A 240 19.76 -10.48 7.70
C THR A 240 19.33 -9.84 6.38
N LEU A 241 19.02 -8.53 6.37
CA LEU A 241 18.68 -7.81 5.13
C LEU A 241 19.88 -7.63 4.20
N ASN A 242 21.08 -7.39 4.75
CA ASN A 242 22.32 -7.30 3.98
C ASN A 242 22.64 -8.64 3.30
N HIS A 243 22.45 -9.75 4.01
CA HIS A 243 22.70 -11.09 3.48
C HIS A 243 21.78 -11.38 2.29
N ILE A 244 20.47 -11.19 2.43
CA ILE A 244 19.52 -11.48 1.34
C ILE A 244 19.70 -10.52 0.15
N PHE A 245 20.09 -9.26 0.41
CA PHE A 245 20.47 -8.32 -0.64
C PHE A 245 21.63 -8.85 -1.47
N LEU A 246 22.73 -9.23 -0.80
CA LEU A 246 23.93 -9.74 -1.46
C LEU A 246 23.69 -11.09 -2.15
N GLU A 247 22.86 -11.97 -1.59
CA GLU A 247 22.44 -13.22 -2.26
C GLU A 247 21.72 -12.90 -3.58
N THR A 248 20.77 -11.96 -3.54
CA THR A 248 19.97 -11.59 -4.71
C THR A 248 20.81 -10.95 -5.84
N LEU A 249 21.89 -10.23 -5.49
CA LEU A 249 22.81 -9.67 -6.50
C LEU A 249 23.64 -10.74 -7.21
N ARG A 250 23.81 -11.92 -6.62
CA ARG A 250 24.63 -13.02 -7.18
C ARG A 250 23.85 -13.96 -8.11
N GLY A 251 22.51 -13.88 -8.13
CA GLY A 251 21.63 -14.74 -8.92
C GLY A 251 20.16 -14.39 -8.81
#